data_AF-A0A851MFR3-F1
#
_entry.id   AF-A0A851MFR3-F1
#
_cell.length_a   1.000
_cell.length_b   1.000
_cell.length_c   1.000
_cell.angle_alpha   90.00
_cell.angle_beta   90.00
_cell.angle_gamma   90.00
#
_symmetry.space_group_name_H-M   'P 1'
#
loop_
_entity.id
_entity.type
_entity.pdbx_description
1 polymer ?
#
loop_
_entity_poly.entity_id
_entity_poly.type
_entity_poly.pdbx_seq_one_letter_code
_entity_poly.pdbx_strand_id
1 'polypeptide(L)'
;PNCPLRGSLHGHHPRDCLFYLRDWDPPQLQKLLQMGNVSFETEPPPEALPNPTGRCPVLEQKEFGATLRDEPCGKETAPGHAGLCRGHYSEYLVGLVNRHGLDPAALYDRAELRAAAERHLP
;
A
#
# COMPACT_ATOMS: atom_id res chain seq x y z
N PRO A 1 14.15 -14.08 -19.34
CA PRO A 1 13.91 -12.69 -18.86
C PRO A 1 15.10 -11.76 -19.21
N ASN A 2 14.91 -10.87 -20.18
CA ASN A 2 15.85 -9.77 -20.43
C ASN A 2 15.64 -8.66 -19.41
N CYS A 3 16.17 -8.86 -18.20
CA CYS A 3 16.13 -7.83 -17.17
C CYS A 3 17.17 -6.74 -17.49
N PRO A 4 16.78 -5.45 -17.56
CA PRO A 4 17.73 -4.35 -17.74
C PRO A 4 18.49 -3.98 -16.45
N LEU A 5 18.05 -4.47 -15.27
CA LEU A 5 18.56 -4.07 -13.95
C LEU A 5 19.60 -5.05 -13.36
N ARG A 6 20.24 -5.89 -14.19
CA ARG A 6 21.16 -6.96 -13.75
C ARG A 6 22.34 -6.49 -12.89
N GLY A 7 22.75 -5.22 -13.00
CA GLY A 7 23.85 -4.64 -12.23
C GLY A 7 23.49 -4.18 -10.82
N SER A 8 22.26 -4.43 -10.34
CA SER A 8 21.74 -3.91 -9.07
C SER A 8 20.97 -4.97 -8.28
N LEU A 9 20.85 -4.79 -6.96
CA LEU A 9 19.95 -5.59 -6.13
C LEU A 9 18.50 -5.22 -6.48
N HIS A 10 17.73 -6.19 -6.97
CA HIS A 10 16.34 -5.98 -7.38
C HIS A 10 15.51 -7.26 -7.23
N GLY A 11 14.19 -7.08 -7.22
CA GLY A 11 13.20 -8.16 -7.32
C GLY A 11 12.30 -7.98 -8.54
N HIS A 12 11.70 -9.08 -9.01
CA HIS A 12 10.65 -9.04 -10.03
C HIS A 12 9.29 -9.09 -9.33
N HIS A 13 8.62 -7.95 -9.30
CA HIS A 13 7.31 -7.82 -8.65
C HIS A 13 6.19 -7.97 -9.69
N PRO A 14 5.09 -8.67 -9.37
CA PRO A 14 3.87 -8.59 -10.17
C PRO A 14 3.19 -7.23 -9.99
N ARG A 15 2.31 -6.85 -10.91
CA ARG A 15 1.70 -5.50 -10.98
C ARG A 15 0.81 -5.12 -9.79
N ASP A 16 0.30 -6.10 -9.07
CA ASP A 16 -0.50 -6.01 -7.85
C ASP A 16 0.34 -5.99 -6.55
N CYS A 17 1.67 -6.11 -6.67
CA CYS A 17 2.54 -6.03 -5.51
C CYS A 17 2.51 -4.61 -4.89
N LEU A 18 2.58 -4.55 -3.56
CA LEU A 18 2.76 -3.30 -2.80
C LEU A 18 3.93 -2.46 -3.32
N PHE A 19 4.97 -3.09 -3.87
CA PHE A 19 6.10 -2.38 -4.50
C PHE A 19 5.64 -1.34 -5.54
N TYR A 20 4.62 -1.66 -6.35
CA TYR A 20 4.02 -0.72 -7.30
C TYR A 20 2.85 0.04 -6.69
N LEU A 21 1.94 -0.66 -6.01
CA LEU A 21 0.68 -0.06 -5.57
C LEU A 21 0.82 0.98 -4.45
N ARG A 22 1.93 1.01 -3.72
CA ARG A 22 2.22 2.07 -2.73
C ARG A 22 2.39 3.46 -3.35
N ASP A 23 2.70 3.52 -4.65
CA ASP A 23 2.90 4.77 -5.38
C ASP A 23 1.55 5.38 -5.80
N TRP A 24 0.47 4.60 -5.81
CA TRP A 24 -0.89 5.12 -5.97
C TRP A 24 -1.33 5.88 -4.72
N ASP A 25 -2.12 6.93 -4.93
CA ASP A 25 -2.79 7.61 -3.83
C ASP A 25 -3.95 6.75 -3.29
N PRO A 26 -4.25 6.84 -1.98
CA PRO A 26 -5.32 6.06 -1.38
C PRO A 26 -6.67 6.11 -2.11
N PRO A 27 -7.15 7.26 -2.64
CA PRO A 27 -8.40 7.31 -3.40
C PRO A 27 -8.40 6.42 -4.66
N GLN A 28 -7.26 6.23 -5.31
CA GLN A 28 -7.16 5.35 -6.48
C GLN A 28 -7.23 3.86 -6.09
N LEU A 29 -6.59 3.49 -4.97
CA LEU A 29 -6.70 2.15 -4.38
C LEU A 29 -8.14 1.86 -3.90
N GLN A 30 -8.79 2.85 -3.27
CA GLN A 30 -10.20 2.78 -2.87
C GLN A 30 -11.12 2.58 -4.08
N LYS A 31 -10.87 3.30 -5.18
CA LYS A 31 -11.63 3.13 -6.43
C LYS A 31 -11.54 1.69 -6.97
N LEU A 32 -10.35 1.08 -6.93
CA LEU A 32 -10.18 -0.31 -7.35
C LEU A 32 -11.00 -1.27 -6.47
N LEU A 33 -10.98 -1.07 -5.15
CA LEU A 33 -11.78 -1.85 -4.19
C LEU A 33 -13.29 -1.67 -4.42
N GLN A 34 -13.74 -0.43 -4.67
CA GLN A 34 -15.14 -0.13 -5.00
C GLN A 34 -15.59 -0.86 -6.26
N MET A 35 -14.77 -0.85 -7.32
CA MET A 35 -15.07 -1.58 -8.56
C MET A 35 -15.15 -3.10 -8.34
N GLY A 36 -14.40 -3.63 -7.37
CA GLY A 36 -14.46 -5.02 -6.93
C GLY A 36 -15.55 -5.34 -5.92
N ASN A 37 -16.40 -4.37 -5.54
CA ASN A 37 -17.38 -4.47 -4.45
C ASN A 37 -16.77 -4.94 -3.11
N VAL A 38 -15.53 -4.51 -2.82
CA VAL A 38 -14.82 -4.80 -1.57
C VAL A 38 -14.95 -3.60 -0.64
N SER A 39 -15.50 -3.82 0.56
CA SER A 39 -15.57 -2.80 1.62
C SER A 39 -14.19 -2.52 2.21
N PHE A 40 -13.97 -1.27 2.63
CA PHE A 40 -12.77 -0.84 3.32
C PHE A 40 -13.13 0.25 4.35
N GLU A 41 -12.30 0.36 5.38
CA GLU A 41 -12.48 1.34 6.43
C GLU A 41 -11.90 2.70 6.03
N THR A 42 -12.61 3.76 6.39
CA THR A 42 -12.14 5.16 6.28
C THR A 42 -12.06 5.85 7.63
N GLU A 43 -12.77 5.32 8.62
CA GLU A 43 -12.75 5.78 10.01
C GLU A 43 -12.09 4.73 10.91
N PRO A 44 -11.47 5.13 12.04
CA PRO A 44 -10.99 4.17 13.02
C PRO A 44 -12.13 3.27 13.53
N PRO A 45 -11.87 1.99 13.84
CA PRO A 45 -12.90 1.10 14.37
C PRO A 45 -13.47 1.65 15.69
N PRO A 46 -14.76 1.44 16.01
CA PRO A 46 -15.38 1.96 17.24
C PRO A 46 -14.66 1.55 18.53
N GLU A 47 -14.07 0.35 18.54
CA GLU A 47 -13.27 -0.21 19.62
C GLU A 47 -11.81 0.29 19.65
N ALA A 48 -11.40 1.15 18.71
CA ALA A 48 -10.06 1.73 18.73
C ALA A 48 -9.85 2.55 20.00
N LEU A 49 -8.66 2.40 20.60
CA LEU A 49 -8.25 3.28 21.68
C LEU A 49 -8.26 4.73 21.19
N PRO A 50 -8.66 5.69 22.04
CA PRO A 50 -8.60 7.10 21.70
C PRO A 50 -7.20 7.45 21.20
N ASN A 51 -7.12 8.04 20.01
CA ASN A 51 -5.88 8.54 19.43
C ASN A 51 -5.87 10.08 19.47
N PRO A 52 -5.70 10.69 20.65
CA PRO A 52 -5.72 12.15 20.79
C PRO A 52 -4.55 12.82 20.04
N THR A 53 -3.51 12.04 19.71
CA THR A 53 -2.31 12.56 19.03
C THR A 53 -2.46 12.68 17.52
N GLY A 54 -3.43 11.99 16.91
CA GLY A 54 -3.55 11.91 15.46
C GLY A 54 -2.34 11.24 14.79
N ARG A 55 -1.66 10.32 15.50
CA ARG A 55 -0.48 9.61 15.02
C ARG A 55 -0.75 8.13 14.78
N CYS A 56 -0.15 7.57 13.75
CA CYS A 56 -0.38 6.21 13.33
C CYS A 56 0.07 5.21 14.41
N PRO A 57 -0.82 4.30 14.87
CA PRO A 57 -0.56 3.40 15.99
C PRO A 57 0.12 2.08 15.60
N VAL A 58 0.32 1.82 14.30
CA VAL A 58 0.91 0.56 13.81
C VAL A 58 2.29 0.37 14.44
N LEU A 59 2.51 -0.76 15.10
CA LEU A 59 3.79 -1.07 15.72
C LEU A 59 4.81 -1.43 14.64
N GLU A 60 5.96 -0.78 14.70
CA GLU A 60 7.12 -1.03 13.87
C GLU A 60 8.28 -1.45 14.76
N GLN A 61 9.10 -2.39 14.30
CA GLN A 61 10.35 -2.73 14.98
C GLN A 61 11.42 -1.70 14.59
N LYS A 62 11.71 -0.76 15.49
CA LYS A 62 12.64 0.35 15.26
C LYS A 62 14.02 0.07 15.88
N GLU A 63 15.06 0.55 15.21
CA GLU A 63 16.44 0.46 15.69
C GLU A 63 16.74 1.59 16.69
N PHE A 64 17.21 1.21 17.87
CA PHE A 64 17.71 2.09 18.91
C PHE A 64 19.13 1.67 19.28
N GLY A 65 20.10 2.20 18.51
CA GLY A 65 21.49 1.75 18.59
C GLY A 65 21.60 0.28 18.20
N ALA A 66 22.09 -0.56 19.12
CA ALA A 66 22.21 -2.00 18.93
C ALA A 66 20.96 -2.80 19.33
N THR A 67 19.88 -2.13 19.78
CA THR A 67 18.65 -2.79 20.23
C THR A 67 17.49 -2.55 19.27
N LEU A 68 16.62 -3.53 19.13
CA LEU A 68 15.36 -3.43 18.40
C LEU A 68 14.23 -3.28 19.42
N ARG A 69 13.30 -2.35 19.16
CA ARG A 69 12.15 -2.10 20.03
C ARG A 69 10.89 -1.92 19.19
N ASP A 70 9.79 -2.49 19.65
CA ASP A 70 8.48 -2.29 19.06
C ASP A 70 7.93 -0.93 19.51
N GLU A 71 7.79 -0.01 18.57
CA GLU A 71 7.34 1.35 18.81
C GLU A 71 6.27 1.72 17.77
N PRO A 72 5.28 2.55 18.11
CA PRO A 72 4.30 3.00 17.14
C PRO A 72 4.98 3.76 16.00
N CYS A 73 4.45 3.60 14.79
CA CYS A 73 4.87 4.29 13.58
C CYS A 73 5.03 5.79 13.84
N GLY A 74 4.00 6.40 14.44
CA GLY A 74 4.04 7.77 14.94
C GLY A 74 3.90 8.85 13.85
N LYS A 75 3.81 8.46 12.58
CA LYS A 75 3.54 9.40 11.45
C LYS A 75 2.13 9.96 11.52
N GLU A 76 1.92 11.13 10.94
CA GLU A 76 0.62 11.81 10.91
C GLU A 76 -0.44 10.98 10.19
N THR A 77 -1.66 11.00 10.72
CA THR A 77 -2.85 10.42 10.10
C THR A 77 -3.65 11.51 9.38
N ALA A 78 -4.47 11.09 8.41
CA ALA A 78 -5.37 12.00 7.70
C ALA A 78 -6.82 11.51 7.83
N PRO A 79 -7.82 12.41 7.73
CA PRO A 79 -9.22 12.01 7.64
C PRO A 79 -9.44 11.02 6.48
N GLY A 80 -10.30 10.03 6.68
CA GLY A 80 -10.59 9.01 5.67
C GLY A 80 -9.54 7.90 5.55
N HIS A 81 -8.47 7.89 6.36
CA HIS A 81 -7.43 6.85 6.36
C HIS A 81 -7.53 5.87 7.54
N ALA A 82 -8.71 5.71 8.13
CA ALA A 82 -8.98 4.78 9.23
C ALA A 82 -8.04 4.95 10.44
N GLY A 83 -7.54 6.17 10.69
CA GLY A 83 -6.58 6.44 11.76
C GLY A 83 -5.15 5.94 11.48
N LEU A 84 -4.82 5.62 10.22
CA LEU A 84 -3.50 5.21 9.77
C LEU A 84 -2.78 6.35 9.03
N CYS A 85 -1.44 6.29 8.99
CA CYS A 85 -0.67 7.18 8.11
C CYS A 85 -0.84 6.73 6.64
N ARG A 86 -0.51 7.59 5.67
CA ARG A 86 -0.63 7.26 4.23
C ARG A 86 0.00 5.91 3.87
N GLY A 87 1.20 5.62 4.35
CA GLY A 87 1.91 4.38 4.05
C GLY A 87 1.14 3.14 4.54
N HIS A 88 0.83 3.09 5.83
CA HIS A 88 0.10 1.96 6.41
C HIS A 88 -1.35 1.86 5.91
N TYR A 89 -1.99 2.98 5.56
CA TYR A 89 -3.30 2.94 4.93
C TYR A 89 -3.24 2.34 3.52
N SER A 90 -2.26 2.75 2.70
CA SER A 90 -2.02 2.11 1.40
C SER A 90 -1.71 0.62 1.54
N GLU A 91 -0.91 0.20 2.52
CA GLU A 91 -0.65 -1.21 2.80
C GLU A 91 -1.92 -1.98 3.17
N TYR A 92 -2.78 -1.41 4.00
CA TYR A 92 -4.09 -1.97 4.33
C TYR A 92 -4.96 -2.17 3.08
N LEU A 93 -5.09 -1.14 2.24
CA LEU A 93 -5.89 -1.20 1.01
C LEU A 93 -5.32 -2.20 0.01
N VAL A 94 -4.00 -2.22 -0.19
CA VAL A 94 -3.32 -3.20 -1.04
C VAL A 94 -3.49 -4.62 -0.51
N GLY A 95 -3.47 -4.80 0.82
CA GLY A 95 -3.79 -6.07 1.46
C GLY A 95 -5.18 -6.57 1.09
N LEU A 96 -6.18 -5.69 1.01
CA LEU A 96 -7.52 -6.02 0.53
C LEU A 96 -7.52 -6.34 -0.97
N VAL A 97 -6.90 -5.50 -1.81
CA VAL A 97 -6.75 -5.74 -3.26
C VAL A 97 -6.22 -7.14 -3.53
N ASN A 98 -5.15 -7.53 -2.84
CA ASN A 98 -4.50 -8.82 -3.02
C ASN A 98 -5.32 -9.99 -2.48
N ARG A 99 -5.96 -9.85 -1.31
CA ARG A 99 -6.85 -10.89 -0.75
C ARG A 99 -8.04 -11.19 -1.65
N HIS A 100 -8.52 -10.19 -2.38
CA HIS A 100 -9.65 -10.32 -3.30
C HIS A 100 -9.24 -10.53 -4.77
N GLY A 101 -7.93 -10.61 -5.05
CA GLY A 101 -7.41 -10.87 -6.41
C GLY A 101 -7.80 -9.80 -7.43
N LEU A 102 -7.92 -8.54 -7.02
CA LEU A 102 -8.31 -7.45 -7.91
C LEU A 102 -7.11 -7.02 -8.78
N ASP A 103 -7.34 -6.85 -10.08
CA ASP A 103 -6.28 -6.48 -11.04
C ASP A 103 -6.16 -4.94 -11.18
N PRO A 104 -5.03 -4.32 -10.80
CA PRO A 104 -4.81 -2.88 -10.96
C PRO A 104 -4.83 -2.41 -12.41
N ALA A 105 -4.53 -3.30 -13.36
CA ALA A 105 -4.54 -2.97 -14.79
C ALA A 105 -5.92 -2.50 -15.28
N ALA A 106 -7.00 -2.79 -14.55
CA ALA A 106 -8.34 -2.28 -14.83
C ALA A 106 -8.46 -0.76 -14.72
N LEU A 107 -7.54 -0.09 -14.02
CA LEU A 107 -7.49 1.37 -13.88
C LEU A 107 -6.33 2.02 -14.63
N TYR A 108 -5.47 1.24 -15.30
CA TYR A 108 -4.32 1.78 -16.01
C TYR A 108 -4.73 2.63 -17.20
N ASP A 109 -4.04 3.75 -17.39
CA ASP A 109 -4.09 4.48 -18.64
C ASP A 109 -3.28 3.78 -19.74
N ARG A 110 -3.29 4.38 -20.95
CA ARG A 110 -2.56 3.83 -22.11
C ARG A 110 -1.05 3.73 -21.87
N ALA A 111 -0.45 4.70 -21.18
CA ALA A 111 0.98 4.73 -20.93
C ALA A 111 1.37 3.67 -19.88
N GLU A 112 0.59 3.54 -18.80
CA GLU A 112 0.77 2.52 -17.77
C GLU A 112 0.63 1.10 -18.33
N LEU A 113 -0.37 0.86 -19.19
CA LEU A 113 -0.54 -0.41 -19.90
C LEU A 113 0.69 -0.74 -20.77
N ARG A 114 1.19 0.24 -21.52
CA ARG A 114 2.39 0.06 -22.35
C ARG A 114 3.62 -0.25 -21.49
N ALA A 115 3.84 0.49 -20.42
CA ALA A 115 4.97 0.27 -19.51
C ALA A 115 4.89 -1.11 -18.83
N ALA A 116 3.70 -1.57 -18.45
CA ALA A 116 3.49 -2.90 -17.91
C ALA A 116 3.73 -4.00 -18.96
N ALA A 117 3.28 -3.79 -20.21
CA ALA A 117 3.54 -4.70 -21.31
C ALA A 117 5.04 -4.84 -21.59
N GLU A 118 5.77 -3.73 -21.75
CA GLU A 118 7.23 -3.70 -21.95
C GLU A 118 8.00 -4.38 -20.80
N ARG A 119 7.44 -4.39 -19.58
CA ARG A 119 8.05 -5.02 -18.42
C ARG A 119 7.81 -6.53 -18.34
N HIS A 120 6.61 -6.99 -18.69
CA HIS A 120 6.16 -8.34 -18.38
C HIS A 120 6.03 -9.26 -19.60
N LEU A 121 5.91 -8.70 -20.81
CA LEU A 121 5.82 -9.45 -22.06
C LEU A 121 7.22 -9.62 -22.69
N PRO A 122 7.44 -10.71 -23.45
CA PRO A 122 8.70 -10.99 -24.12
C PRO A 122 9.00 -10.06 -25.30
#